data_AF-A0A846N9S5-F1
#
_entry.id   AF-A0A846N9S5-F1
#
_cell.length_a   1.000
_cell.length_b   1.000
_cell.length_c   1.000
_cell.angle_alpha   90.00
_cell.angle_beta   90.00
_cell.angle_gamma   90.00
#
_symmetry.space_group_name_H-M   'P 1'
#
loop_
_entity.id
_entity.type
_entity.pdbx_description
1 polymer ?
#
loop_
_entity_poly.entity_id
_entity_poly.type
_entity_poly.pdbx_seq_one_letter_code
_entity_poly.pdbx_strand_id
1 'polypeptide(L)' 'MGRTVPSFRIALYQEEKKWRKFRVGLDKKDKAIFDDIFATARLYISACMMSCRPIRLEAIFMAIIFHHFKQILSLGESN' A
#
# COMPACT_ATOMS: atom_id res chain seq x y z
N MET A 1 -8.36 29.03 -8.24
CA MET A 1 -8.56 27.74 -8.93
C MET A 1 -8.26 26.62 -7.94
N GLY A 2 -9.30 25.87 -7.55
CA GLY A 2 -9.21 24.84 -6.52
C GLY A 2 -8.19 23.78 -6.90
N ARG A 3 -7.19 23.56 -6.04
CA ARG A 3 -6.23 22.48 -6.20
C ARG A 3 -7.01 21.17 -6.12
N THR A 4 -7.18 20.49 -7.24
CA THR A 4 -7.89 19.22 -7.33
C THR A 4 -7.23 18.23 -6.37
N VAL A 5 -7.95 17.78 -5.34
CA VAL A 5 -7.47 16.71 -4.46
C VAL A 5 -7.28 15.47 -5.34
N PRO A 6 -6.06 14.91 -5.45
CA PRO A 6 -5.84 13.74 -6.28
C PRO A 6 -6.68 12.58 -5.75
N SER A 7 -7.23 11.76 -6.65
CA SER A 7 -7.90 10.53 -6.23
C SER A 7 -6.95 9.66 -5.41
N PHE A 8 -7.48 8.85 -4.50
CA PHE A 8 -6.64 8.01 -3.65
C PHE A 8 -5.72 7.10 -4.47
N ARG A 9 -6.16 6.66 -5.65
CA ARG A 9 -5.35 5.91 -6.62
C ARG A 9 -4.11 6.69 -7.07
N ILE A 10 -4.28 7.95 -7.47
CA ILE A 10 -3.16 8.82 -7.87
C ILE A 10 -2.26 9.07 -6.66
N ALA A 11 -2.86 9.29 -5.51
CA ALA A 11 -2.14 9.62 -4.29
C ALA A 11 -1.31 8.43 -3.74
N LEU A 12 -1.78 7.19 -3.92
CA LEU A 12 -1.03 5.96 -3.64
C LEU A 12 0.18 5.83 -4.55
N TYR A 13 0.00 6.05 -5.86
CA TYR A 13 1.11 6.02 -6.82
C TYR A 13 2.16 7.12 -6.54
N GLN A 14 1.73 8.30 -6.12
CA GLN A 14 2.64 9.36 -5.67
C GLN A 14 3.41 8.94 -4.42
N GLU A 15 2.77 8.23 -3.49
CA GLU A 15 3.44 7.73 -2.30
C GLU A 15 4.47 6.65 -2.65
N GLU A 16 4.09 5.65 -3.45
CA GLU A 16 4.98 4.60 -3.98
C GLU A 16 6.25 5.19 -4.63
N LYS A 17 6.10 6.27 -5.42
CA LYS A 17 7.23 6.98 -6.03
C LYS A 17 8.21 7.58 -5.01
N LYS A 18 7.74 8.05 -3.86
CA LYS A 18 8.63 8.60 -2.81
C LYS A 18 9.55 7.51 -2.26
N TRP A 19 9.10 6.26 -2.26
CA TRP A 19 9.86 5.10 -1.80
C TRP A 19 10.85 4.54 -2.84
N ARG A 20 10.99 5.18 -4.01
CA ARG A 20 11.93 4.73 -5.04
C ARG A 20 13.37 4.60 -4.53
N LYS A 21 13.83 5.48 -3.63
CA LYS A 21 15.19 5.40 -3.05
C LYS A 21 15.36 4.13 -2.21
N PHE A 22 14.35 3.79 -1.41
CA PHE A 22 14.34 2.55 -0.63
C PHE A 22 14.37 1.33 -1.56
N ARG A 23 13.50 1.31 -2.57
CA ARG A 23 13.45 0.24 -3.58
C ARG A 23 14.79 0.03 -4.29
N VAL A 24 15.52 1.10 -4.63
CA VAL A 24 16.81 0.98 -5.33
C VAL A 24 17.86 0.26 -4.49
N GLY A 25 17.84 0.46 -3.17
CA GLY A 25 18.74 -0.19 -2.21
C GLY A 25 18.47 -1.67 -1.96
N LEU A 26 17.37 -2.22 -2.48
CA LEU A 26 17.02 -3.63 -2.34
C LEU A 26 17.65 -4.51 -3.43
N ASP A 27 17.82 -5.80 -3.14
CA ASP A 27 18.20 -6.81 -4.12
C ASP A 27 17.11 -7.05 -5.16
N LYS A 28 17.46 -7.71 -6.28
CA LYS A 28 16.51 -7.95 -7.39
C LYS A 28 15.27 -8.73 -6.94
N LYS A 29 15.42 -9.69 -6.02
CA LYS A 29 14.30 -10.47 -5.47
C LYS A 29 13.41 -9.59 -4.59
N ASP A 30 14.02 -8.84 -3.68
CA ASP A 30 13.31 -7.98 -2.74
C ASP A 30 12.59 -6.80 -3.42
N LYS A 31 13.12 -6.32 -4.55
CA LYS A 31 12.44 -5.32 -5.40
C LYS A 31 11.09 -5.81 -5.89
N ALA A 32 11.00 -7.07 -6.30
CA ALA A 32 9.74 -7.65 -6.77
C ALA A 32 8.73 -7.78 -5.61
N ILE A 33 9.19 -8.22 -4.44
CA ILE A 33 8.37 -8.30 -3.21
C ILE A 33 7.87 -6.91 -2.82
N PHE A 34 8.74 -5.90 -2.87
CA PHE A 34 8.38 -4.52 -2.54
C PHE A 34 7.32 -3.95 -3.49
N ASP A 35 7.42 -4.22 -4.80
CA ASP A 35 6.43 -3.79 -5.78
C ASP A 35 5.06 -4.47 -5.53
N ASP A 36 5.08 -5.72 -5.07
CA ASP A 36 3.87 -6.50 -4.73
C ASP A 36 3.17 -5.99 -3.45
N ILE A 37 3.94 -5.51 -2.48
CA ILE A 37 3.40 -4.85 -1.27
C ILE A 37 2.53 -3.63 -1.67
N PHE A 38 3.03 -2.76 -2.55
CA PHE A 38 2.24 -1.63 -3.03
C PHE A 38 1.10 -2.06 -3.98
N ALA A 39 1.26 -3.18 -4.69
CA ALA A 39 0.17 -3.79 -5.46
C ALA A 39 -0.99 -4.23 -4.58
N THR A 40 -0.68 -4.84 -3.45
CA THR A 40 -1.64 -5.28 -2.45
C THR A 40 -2.48 -4.11 -1.91
N ALA A 41 -1.86 -2.98 -1.60
CA ALA A 41 -2.58 -1.78 -1.16
C ALA A 41 -3.62 -1.30 -2.19
N ARG A 42 -3.40 -1.54 -3.49
CA ARG A 42 -4.33 -1.15 -4.56
C ARG A 42 -5.67 -1.91 -4.48
N LEU A 43 -5.68 -3.11 -3.90
CA LEU A 43 -6.91 -3.89 -3.70
C LEU A 43 -7.87 -3.23 -2.69
N TYR A 44 -7.33 -2.41 -1.78
CA TYR A 44 -8.08 -1.77 -0.69
C TYR A 44 -8.25 -0.27 -0.88
N ILE A 45 -8.12 0.25 -2.12
CA ILE A 45 -8.23 1.69 -2.43
C ILE A 45 -9.52 2.30 -1.87
N SER A 46 -10.66 1.62 -1.98
CA SER A 46 -11.94 2.11 -1.47
C SER A 46 -11.91 2.26 0.06
N ALA A 47 -11.40 1.27 0.78
CA ALA A 47 -11.27 1.33 2.24
C ALA A 47 -10.29 2.43 2.67
N CYS A 48 -9.19 2.59 1.94
CA CYS A 48 -8.21 3.63 2.21
C CYS A 48 -8.78 5.04 1.98
N MET A 49 -9.57 5.22 0.92
CA MET A 49 -10.26 6.49 0.64
C MET A 49 -11.25 6.84 1.74
N MET A 50 -12.05 5.86 2.19
CA MET A 50 -13.06 6.06 3.23
C MET A 50 -12.47 6.27 4.63
N SER A 51 -11.19 5.97 4.84
CA SER A 51 -10.52 6.17 6.14
C SER A 51 -10.37 7.64 6.54
N CYS A 52 -10.54 8.59 5.60
CA CYS A 52 -10.43 10.03 5.80
C CYS A 52 -9.16 10.47 6.56
N ARG A 53 -8.07 9.69 6.46
CA ARG A 53 -6.81 10.00 7.14
C ARG A 53 -6.07 11.14 6.45
N PRO A 54 -5.54 12.13 7.20
CA PRO A 54 -4.77 13.22 6.62
C PRO A 54 -3.44 12.74 6.05
N ILE A 55 -2.84 11.71 6.68
CA ILE A 55 -1.61 11.08 6.23
C ILE A 55 -1.98 9.83 5.42
N ARG A 56 -1.84 9.92 4.10
CA ARG A 56 -2.21 8.84 3.17
C ARG A 56 -1.46 7.54 3.42
N LEU A 57 -0.22 7.65 3.89
CA LEU A 57 0.63 6.51 4.18
C LEU A 57 0.04 5.60 5.27
N GLU A 58 -0.65 6.17 6.26
CA GLU A 58 -1.30 5.39 7.32
C GLU A 58 -2.34 4.43 6.76
N ALA A 59 -3.19 4.91 5.85
CA ALA A 59 -4.22 4.10 5.22
C ALA A 59 -3.62 3.02 4.31
N ILE A 60 -2.56 3.35 3.56
CA ILE A 60 -1.82 2.42 2.70
C ILE A 60 -1.19 1.30 3.54
N PHE A 61 -0.50 1.63 4.62
CA PHE A 61 0.11 0.65 5.51
C PHE A 61 -0.94 -0.21 6.21
N MET A 62 -2.05 0.38 6.65
CA MET A 62 -3.15 -0.39 7.23
C MET A 62 -3.69 -1.43 6.24
N ALA A 63 -3.87 -1.06 4.97
CA ALA A 63 -4.30 -2.00 3.94
C ALA A 63 -3.31 -3.16 3.73
N ILE A 64 -2.01 -2.86 3.68
CA ILE A 64 -0.95 -3.86 3.52
C ILE A 64 -0.95 -4.82 4.71
N ILE A 65 -0.94 -4.27 5.94
CA ILE A 65 -0.95 -5.06 7.18
C ILE A 65 -2.19 -5.94 7.22
N PHE A 66 -3.36 -5.37 6.92
CA PHE A 66 -4.62 -6.10 6.92
C PHE A 66 -4.61 -7.27 5.93
N HIS A 67 -4.09 -7.06 4.72
CA HIS A 67 -3.98 -8.13 3.72
C HIS A 67 -3.10 -9.29 4.21
N HIS A 68 -1.90 -8.98 4.69
CA HIS A 68 -0.97 -10.01 5.17
C HIS A 68 -1.47 -10.68 6.45
N PHE A 69 -2.15 -9.94 7.33
CA PHE A 69 -2.77 -10.52 8.52
C PHE A 69 -3.83 -11.57 8.16
N LYS A 70 -4.66 -11.32 7.13
CA LYS A 70 -5.59 -12.32 6.60
C LYS A 70 -4.87 -13.57 6.08
N GLN A 71 -3.75 -13.40 5.38
CA GLN A 71 -2.95 -14.53 4.89
C GLN A 71 -2.39 -15.36 6.07
N ILE A 72 -1.85 -14.69 7.09
CA ILE A 72 -1.33 -15.35 8.30
C ILE A 72 -2.45 -16.14 9.00
N LEU A 73 -3.64 -15.56 9.17
CA LEU A 73 -4.79 -16.27 9.75
C LEU A 73 -5.18 -17.50 8.93
N SER A 74 -5.24 -17.39 7.60
CA SER A 74 -5.58 -18.52 6.73
C SER A 74 -4.55 -19.67 6.78
N LEU A 75 -3.28 -19.34 7.02
CA LEU A 75 -2.23 -20.33 7.24
C LEU A 75 -2.39 -21.02 8.60
N GLY A 76 -2.83 -20.28 9.63
CA GLY A 76 -3.09 -20.82 10.97
C GLY A 76 -4.34 -21.70 11.07
N GLU A 77 -5.33 -21.49 10.20
CA GLU A 77 -6.54 -22.33 10.11
C GLU A 77 -6.31 -23.67 9.38
N SER A 78 -5.19 -23.80 8.67
CA SER A 78 -4.86 -25.00 7.88
C SER A 78 -4.03 -26.04 8.67
N ASN A 79 -3.97 -25.91 9.99
CA ASN A 79 -3.21 -26.77 10.92
C ASN A 79 -4.08 -27.17 12.12
#